data_AF-A0AA96XIC9-F1
#
_entry.id   AF-A0AA96XIC9-F1
#
_cell.length_a   1.000
_cell.length_b   1.000
_cell.length_c   1.000
_cell.angle_alpha   90.00
_cell.angle_beta   90.00
_cell.angle_gamma   90.00
#
_symmetry.space_group_name_H-M   'P 1'
#
loop_
_entity.id
_entity.type
_entity.pdbx_description
1 polymer ?
#
loop_
_entity_poly.entity_id
_entity_poly.type
_entity_poly.pdbx_seq_one_letter_code
_entity_poly.pdbx_strand_id
1 'polypeptide(L)'
;MFEKHYTPEQLQQLKARREALGEEAIRQVEAEWPQLIARVRAEMDQGTDPTGEPVRSLAMRWRELLKAFTGGDPGIEGALNATHQQEPEVAAKHGLDPALFAYIGKAMASLEQQA
;
A
#
# COMPACT_ATOMS: atom_id res chain seq x y z
N MET A 1 14.52 -3.99 -5.95
CA MET A 1 14.44 -2.78 -6.79
C MET A 1 13.08 -2.80 -7.47
N PHE A 2 12.09 -2.13 -6.88
CA PHE A 2 10.71 -2.09 -7.39
C PHE A 2 10.58 -1.40 -8.76
N GLU A 3 11.65 -0.75 -9.23
CA GLU A 3 11.75 -0.02 -10.50
C GLU A 3 11.57 -0.90 -11.76
N LYS A 4 11.75 -2.22 -11.67
CA LYS A 4 11.68 -3.11 -12.84
C LYS A 4 10.27 -3.36 -13.38
N HIS A 5 9.24 -2.99 -12.62
CA HIS A 5 7.84 -3.31 -12.93
C HIS A 5 6.98 -2.09 -13.24
N TYR A 6 7.57 -0.89 -13.16
CA TYR A 6 6.91 0.33 -13.60
C TYR A 6 7.31 0.64 -15.04
N THR A 7 6.33 0.98 -15.87
CA THR A 7 6.62 1.49 -17.21
C THR A 7 7.38 2.83 -17.13
N PRO A 8 8.13 3.22 -18.17
CA PRO A 8 8.80 4.51 -18.20
C PRO A 8 7.85 5.69 -17.95
N GLU A 9 6.60 5.58 -18.43
CA GLU A 9 5.54 6.56 -18.18
C GLU A 9 5.10 6.59 -16.71
N GLN A 10 4.95 5.43 -16.07
CA GLN A 10 4.62 5.35 -14.64
C GLN A 10 5.75 5.90 -13.76
N LEU A 11 7.01 5.63 -14.11
CA LEU A 11 8.17 6.20 -13.43
C LEU A 11 8.25 7.72 -13.61
N GLN A 12 7.94 8.24 -14.80
CA GLN A 12 7.85 9.67 -15.02
C GLN A 12 6.71 10.32 -14.23
N GLN A 13 5.53 9.71 -14.18
CA GLN A 13 4.42 10.22 -13.38
C GLN A 13 4.73 10.19 -11.89
N LEU A 14 5.34 9.11 -11.39
CA LEU A 14 5.82 9.01 -10.01
C LEU A 14 6.85 10.09 -9.70
N LYS A 15 7.80 10.34 -10.61
CA LYS A 15 8.83 11.37 -10.45
C LYS A 15 8.23 12.77 -10.46
N ALA A 16 7.38 13.10 -11.44
CA ALA A 16 6.71 14.39 -11.55
C ALA A 16 5.82 14.65 -10.33
N ARG A 17 5.14 13.62 -9.79
CA ARG A 17 4.41 13.74 -8.53
C ARG A 17 5.30 13.89 -7.33
N ARG A 18 6.42 13.17 -7.25
CA ARG A 18 7.44 13.39 -6.20
C ARG A 18 7.93 14.84 -6.19
N GLU A 19 8.09 15.43 -7.36
CA GLU A 19 8.44 16.85 -7.51
C GLU A 19 7.28 17.77 -7.13
N ALA A 20 6.02 17.41 -7.43
CA ALA A 20 4.84 18.24 -7.16
C ALA A 20 4.34 18.18 -5.69
N LEU A 21 4.35 17.00 -5.06
CA LEU A 21 4.03 16.77 -3.64
C LEU A 21 5.11 17.36 -2.72
N GLY A 22 6.33 17.51 -3.25
CA GLY A 22 7.50 17.93 -2.50
C GLY A 22 8.12 16.78 -1.71
N GLU A 23 9.42 16.89 -1.47
CA GLU A 23 10.19 15.89 -0.72
C GLU A 23 9.67 15.67 0.70
N GLU A 24 9.05 16.68 1.31
CA GLU A 24 8.54 16.61 2.68
C GLU A 24 7.34 15.66 2.80
N ALA A 25 6.36 15.77 1.89
CA ALA A 25 5.22 14.86 1.84
C ALA A 25 5.67 13.42 1.59
N ILE A 26 6.67 13.23 0.73
CA ILE A 26 7.23 11.90 0.48
C ILE A 26 7.93 11.34 1.70
N ARG A 27 8.74 12.12 2.42
CA ARG A 27 9.38 11.65 3.65
C ARG A 27 8.36 11.29 4.72
N GLN A 28 7.25 12.03 4.82
CA GLN A 28 6.16 11.69 5.74
C GLN A 28 5.51 10.36 5.38
N VAL A 29 5.21 10.13 4.09
CA VAL A 29 4.66 8.85 3.62
C VAL A 29 5.66 7.72 3.85
N GLU A 30 6.94 7.89 3.49
CA GLU A 30 8.00 6.90 3.70
C GLU A 30 8.19 6.56 5.19
N ALA A 31 7.98 7.51 6.10
CA ALA A 31 8.06 7.30 7.55
C ALA A 31 6.79 6.64 8.13
N GLU A 32 5.61 6.93 7.59
CA GLU A 32 4.34 6.40 8.07
C GLU A 32 4.05 4.99 7.53
N TRP A 33 4.48 4.69 6.30
CA TRP A 33 4.27 3.41 5.63
C TRP A 33 4.69 2.19 6.46
N PRO A 34 5.93 2.10 7.00
CA PRO A 34 6.34 0.96 7.82
C PRO A 34 5.55 0.85 9.13
N GLN A 35 5.12 1.98 9.71
CA GLN A 35 4.31 1.98 10.93
C GLN A 35 2.90 1.43 10.65
N LEU A 36 2.31 1.79 9.51
CA LEU A 36 1.01 1.26 9.10
C LEU A 36 1.08 -0.24 8.86
N ILE A 37 2.10 -0.72 8.13
CA ILE A 37 2.33 -2.15 7.89
C ILE A 37 2.44 -2.91 9.22
N ALA A 38 3.20 -2.37 10.18
CA ALA A 38 3.36 -2.99 11.50
C ALA A 38 2.03 -3.09 12.26
N ARG A 39 1.17 -2.06 12.18
CA ARG A 39 -0.17 -2.07 12.81
C ARG A 39 -1.09 -3.11 12.16
N VAL A 40 -1.13 -3.15 10.83
CA VAL A 40 -1.93 -4.16 10.10
C VAL A 40 -1.46 -5.57 10.44
N ARG A 41 -0.15 -5.78 10.51
CA ARG A 41 0.42 -7.06 10.92
C ARG A 41 0.03 -7.42 12.35
N ALA A 42 0.10 -6.47 13.29
CA ALA A 42 -0.31 -6.71 14.67
C ALA A 42 -1.79 -7.14 14.78
N GLU A 43 -2.70 -6.50 14.05
CA GLU A 43 -4.11 -6.91 14.00
C GLU A 43 -4.30 -8.30 13.38
N MET A 44 -3.54 -8.60 12.33
CA MET A 44 -3.54 -9.92 11.70
C MET A 44 -3.02 -11.01 12.65
N ASP A 45 -1.92 -10.76 13.37
CA ASP A 45 -1.34 -11.67 14.36
C ASP A 45 -2.28 -11.87 15.58
N GLN A 46 -3.09 -10.87 15.92
CA GLN A 46 -4.14 -10.99 16.93
C GLN A 46 -5.35 -11.80 16.45
N GLY A 47 -5.44 -12.11 15.16
CA GLY A 47 -6.58 -12.78 14.57
C GLY A 47 -7.83 -11.89 14.48
N THR A 48 -7.65 -10.56 14.49
CA THR A 48 -8.74 -9.60 14.30
C THR A 48 -9.40 -9.85 12.94
N ASP A 49 -10.72 -9.74 12.88
CA ASP A 49 -11.43 -9.88 11.60
C ASP A 49 -11.01 -8.74 10.63
N PRO A 50 -10.63 -9.05 9.37
CA PRO A 50 -10.20 -8.03 8.40
C PRO A 50 -11.32 -7.04 8.03
N THR A 51 -12.58 -7.41 8.24
CA THR A 51 -13.76 -6.56 8.09
C THR A 51 -14.17 -5.93 9.44
N GLY A 52 -13.40 -6.11 10.50
CA GLY A 52 -13.58 -5.44 11.77
C GLY A 52 -13.30 -3.93 11.66
N GLU A 53 -13.89 -3.16 12.58
CA GLU A 53 -13.70 -1.71 12.67
C GLU A 53 -12.23 -1.24 12.83
N PRO A 54 -11.37 -1.94 13.61
CA PRO A 54 -9.96 -1.55 13.73
C PRO A 54 -9.20 -1.73 12.41
N VAL A 55 -9.42 -2.83 11.70
CA VAL A 55 -8.75 -3.12 10.42
C VAL A 55 -9.27 -2.23 9.31
N ARG A 56 -10.59 -1.96 9.29
CA ARG A 56 -11.19 -0.98 8.37
C ARG A 56 -10.56 0.40 8.51
N SER A 57 -10.28 0.84 9.73
CA SER A 57 -9.60 2.12 9.97
C SER A 57 -8.18 2.13 9.40
N LEU A 58 -7.44 1.04 9.57
CA LEU A 58 -6.11 0.88 8.98
C LEU A 58 -6.18 0.83 7.44
N ALA A 59 -7.18 0.16 6.88
CA ALA A 59 -7.41 0.09 5.43
C ALA A 59 -7.77 1.44 4.82
N MET A 60 -8.56 2.27 5.52
CA MET A 60 -8.81 3.65 5.11
C MET A 60 -7.50 4.45 5.07
N ARG A 61 -6.68 4.36 6.12
CA ARG A 61 -5.39 5.04 6.17
C ARG A 61 -4.43 4.53 5.09
N TRP A 62 -4.43 3.23 4.81
CA TRP A 62 -3.68 2.61 3.73
C TRP A 62 -4.07 3.21 2.38
N ARG A 63 -5.37 3.35 2.10
CA ARG A 63 -5.87 3.98 0.88
C ARG A 63 -5.50 5.44 0.79
N GLU A 64 -5.53 6.19 1.89
CA GLU A 64 -5.10 7.60 1.91
C GLU A 64 -3.62 7.75 1.58
N LEU A 65 -2.76 6.93 2.19
CA LEU A 65 -1.31 6.92 1.92
C LEU A 65 -1.01 6.50 0.48
N LEU A 66 -1.66 5.43 -0.01
CA LEU A 66 -1.56 5.05 -1.42
C LEU A 66 -2.02 6.19 -2.32
N LYS A 67 -3.18 6.80 -2.05
CA LYS A 67 -3.66 7.93 -2.84
C LYS A 67 -2.75 9.15 -2.73
N ALA A 68 -2.08 9.38 -1.61
CA ALA A 68 -1.10 10.45 -1.49
C ALA A 68 0.15 10.15 -2.32
N PHE A 69 0.59 8.88 -2.37
CA PHE A 69 1.80 8.45 -3.07
C PHE A 69 1.59 8.24 -4.57
N THR A 70 0.58 7.47 -4.93
CA THR A 70 0.17 7.17 -6.31
C THR A 70 -0.73 8.25 -6.90
N GLY A 71 -1.20 9.21 -6.09
CA GLY A 71 -2.20 10.21 -6.50
C GLY A 71 -3.54 9.63 -6.96
N GLY A 72 -3.84 8.38 -6.59
CA GLY A 72 -5.01 7.64 -7.05
C GLY A 72 -4.88 7.09 -8.46
N ASP A 73 -3.65 6.90 -8.96
CA ASP A 73 -3.42 6.27 -10.25
C ASP A 73 -3.52 4.73 -10.15
N PRO A 74 -4.54 4.11 -10.77
CA PRO A 74 -4.77 2.67 -10.68
C PRO A 74 -3.67 1.84 -11.38
N GLY A 75 -2.89 2.46 -12.27
CA GLY A 75 -1.78 1.81 -12.95
C GLY A 75 -0.61 1.52 -12.00
N ILE A 76 -0.36 2.43 -11.06
CA ILE A 76 0.70 2.26 -10.05
C ILE A 76 0.29 1.21 -9.01
N GLU A 77 -0.98 1.18 -8.60
CA GLU A 77 -1.52 0.13 -7.73
C GLU A 77 -1.45 -1.25 -8.39
N GLY A 78 -1.78 -1.33 -9.69
CA GLY A 78 -1.65 -2.57 -10.47
C GLY A 78 -0.20 -3.06 -10.59
N ALA A 79 0.75 -2.15 -10.84
CA ALA A 79 2.18 -2.48 -10.91
C ALA A 79 2.71 -2.96 -9.56
N LEU A 80 2.28 -2.35 -8.46
CA LEU A 80 2.61 -2.77 -7.10
C LEU A 80 2.12 -4.21 -6.86
N ASN A 81 0.85 -4.48 -7.15
CA ASN A 81 0.24 -5.80 -6.97
C ASN A 81 0.92 -6.88 -7.84
N ALA A 82 1.23 -6.57 -9.10
CA ALA A 82 1.93 -7.47 -10.01
C ALA A 82 3.37 -7.78 -9.54
N THR A 83 4.10 -6.76 -9.06
CA THR A 83 5.44 -6.92 -8.50
C THR A 83 5.44 -7.86 -7.30
N HIS A 84 4.46 -7.69 -6.40
CA HIS A 84 4.36 -8.52 -5.20
C HIS A 84 4.00 -9.97 -5.49
N GLN A 85 3.22 -10.25 -6.55
CA GLN A 85 2.94 -11.61 -6.99
C GLN A 85 4.16 -12.30 -7.63
N GLN A 86 5.05 -11.53 -8.26
CA GLN A 86 6.22 -12.09 -8.95
C GLN A 86 7.45 -12.23 -8.05
N GLU A 87 7.59 -11.41 -7.00
CA GLU A 87 8.74 -11.43 -6.09
C GLU A 87 8.34 -11.53 -4.59
N PRO A 88 7.69 -12.64 -4.18
CA PRO A 88 7.18 -12.81 -2.81
C PRO A 88 8.28 -12.77 -1.74
N GLU A 89 9.50 -13.22 -2.04
CA GLU A 89 10.64 -13.17 -1.10
C GLU A 89 11.12 -11.74 -0.82
N VAL A 90 11.10 -10.86 -1.82
CA VAL A 90 11.47 -9.45 -1.65
C VAL A 90 10.39 -8.73 -0.86
N ALA A 91 9.12 -9.02 -1.17
CA ALA A 91 7.98 -8.46 -0.47
C ALA A 91 7.95 -8.88 1.02
N ALA A 92 8.25 -10.16 1.32
CA ALA A 92 8.36 -10.68 2.67
C ALA A 92 9.46 -9.97 3.49
N LYS A 93 10.62 -9.64 2.88
CA LYS A 93 11.68 -8.87 3.55
C LYS A 93 11.27 -7.44 3.93
N HIS A 94 10.25 -6.89 3.27
CA HIS A 94 9.68 -5.58 3.58
C HIS A 94 8.41 -5.68 4.45
N GLY A 95 8.08 -6.86 4.98
CA GLY A 95 6.88 -7.08 5.80
C GLY A 95 5.57 -7.05 5.01
N LEU A 96 5.66 -7.06 3.67
CA LEU A 96 4.58 -7.00 2.70
C LEU A 96 4.35 -8.38 2.09
N ASP A 97 4.14 -9.39 2.93
CA ASP A 97 3.89 -10.75 2.44
C ASP A 97 2.48 -10.88 1.81
N PRO A 98 2.24 -11.92 1.00
CA PRO A 98 0.95 -12.12 0.35
C PRO A 98 -0.23 -12.24 1.32
N ALA A 99 -0.03 -12.72 2.55
CA ALA A 99 -1.10 -12.84 3.53
C ALA A 99 -1.51 -11.46 4.08
N LEU A 100 -0.54 -10.57 4.34
CA LEU A 100 -0.82 -9.19 4.74
C LEU A 100 -1.59 -8.44 3.64
N PHE A 101 -1.20 -8.60 2.37
CA PHE A 101 -1.92 -8.02 1.23
C PHE A 101 -3.33 -8.57 1.08
N ALA A 102 -3.51 -9.89 1.23
CA ALA A 102 -4.84 -10.50 1.21
C ALA A 102 -5.72 -9.99 2.37
N TYR A 103 -5.12 -9.79 3.54
CA TYR A 103 -5.80 -9.30 4.74
C TYR A 103 -6.28 -7.85 4.57
N ILE A 104 -5.39 -6.94 4.17
CA ILE A 104 -5.75 -5.54 3.93
C ILE A 104 -6.67 -5.40 2.70
N GLY A 105 -6.49 -6.25 1.68
CA GLY A 105 -7.36 -6.29 0.50
C GLY A 105 -8.81 -6.64 0.85
N LYS A 106 -9.03 -7.60 1.76
CA LYS A 106 -10.38 -7.90 2.29
C LYS A 106 -10.99 -6.71 3.03
N ALA A 107 -10.18 -6.02 3.83
CA ALA A 107 -10.61 -4.84 4.56
C ALA A 107 -11.02 -3.71 3.60
N MET A 108 -10.22 -3.47 2.55
CA MET A 108 -10.52 -2.48 1.51
C MET A 108 -11.79 -2.83 0.73
N ALA A 109 -11.96 -4.08 0.31
CA ALA A 109 -13.18 -4.53 -0.36
C ALA A 109 -14.43 -4.34 0.52
N SER A 110 -14.30 -4.50 1.84
CA SER A 110 -15.37 -4.23 2.80
C SER A 110 -15.73 -2.74 2.90
N LEU A 111 -14.76 -1.84 2.70
CA LEU A 111 -15.00 -0.39 2.65
C LEU A 111 -15.79 0.01 1.39
N GLU A 112 -15.50 -0.60 0.24
CA GLU A 112 -16.22 -0.33 -1.02
C GLU A 112 -17.67 -0.83 -1.00
N GLN A 113 -17.95 -1.92 -0.29
CA GLN A 113 -19.31 -2.44 -0.13
C GLN A 113 -20.19 -1.63 0.85
N GLN A 114 -19.59 -0.69 1.59
CA GLN A 114 -20.28 0.16 2.58
C GLN A 114 -20.39 1.63 2.13
N ALA A 115 -19.90 1.98 0.93
CA ALA A 115 -19.98 3.30 0.33
C ALA A 115 -21.19 3.42 -0.62
#